data_AF-A0A353B5Y7-F1
#
_entry.id   AF-A0A353B5Y7-F1
#
_cell.length_a   1.000
_cell.length_b   1.000
_cell.length_c   1.000
_cell.angle_alpha   90.00
_cell.angle_beta   90.00
_cell.angle_gamma   90.00
#
_symmetry.space_group_name_H-M   'P 1'
#
loop_
_entity.id
_entity.type
_entity.pdbx_description
1 polymer ?
#
loop_
_entity_poly.entity_id
_entity_poly.type
_entity_poly.pdbx_seq_one_letter_code
_entity_poly.pdbx_strand_id
1 'polypeptide(L)'
;MLLLVKLVAPVALFVFLLYQVPAEDYKAFVSQPKRWGFLLAAQLTALVAISTSFLRWFLLVRAFGIPFTPAEALRLGFLGYLLNFVSFGSVGGDLFKAILVARDKPARRPEAVASVLLDRAIGLLGLIILAWVSLATAPAGSLSSLLAAIRSTAGVLALGSISA
;
A
#
# COMPACT_ATOMS: atom_id res chain seq x y z
N MET A 1 -25.52 7.63 4.75
CA MET A 1 -25.65 7.79 3.28
C MET A 1 -24.31 7.63 2.55
N LEU A 2 -23.23 8.36 2.92
CA LEU A 2 -21.90 8.24 2.29
C LEU A 2 -21.22 6.85 2.42
N LEU A 3 -21.42 6.14 3.54
CA LEU A 3 -20.88 4.78 3.74
C LEU A 3 -21.52 3.74 2.82
N LEU A 4 -22.82 3.85 2.58
CA LEU A 4 -23.54 2.97 1.66
C LEU A 4 -23.05 3.15 0.23
N VAL A 5 -22.84 4.40 -0.22
CA VAL A 5 -22.31 4.68 -1.56
C VAL A 5 -20.89 4.12 -1.74
N LYS A 6 -20.03 4.28 -0.73
CA LYS A 6 -18.65 3.74 -0.75
C LYS A 6 -18.60 2.21 -0.79
N LEU A 7 -19.64 1.51 -0.31
CA LEU A 7 -19.72 0.06 -0.33
C LEU A 7 -20.41 -0.46 -1.60
N VAL A 8 -21.49 0.19 -2.03
CA VAL A 8 -22.28 -0.22 -3.18
C VAL A 8 -21.54 0.00 -4.48
N ALA A 9 -20.77 1.09 -4.62
CA ALA A 9 -20.05 1.37 -5.86
C ALA A 9 -18.99 0.30 -6.22
N PRO A 10 -18.10 -0.15 -5.32
CA PRO A 10 -17.18 -1.26 -5.59
C PRO A 10 -17.90 -2.56 -5.89
N VAL A 11 -18.96 -2.89 -5.14
CA VAL A 11 -19.72 -4.13 -5.34
C VAL A 11 -20.42 -4.12 -6.70
N ALA A 12 -21.07 -3.02 -7.06
CA ALA A 12 -21.72 -2.86 -8.35
C ALA A 12 -20.72 -2.94 -9.50
N LEU A 13 -19.55 -2.30 -9.37
CA LEU A 13 -18.48 -2.38 -10.37
C LEU A 13 -17.95 -3.82 -10.50
N PHE A 14 -17.71 -4.50 -9.39
CA PHE A 14 -17.21 -5.88 -9.38
C PHE A 14 -18.22 -6.84 -10.03
N VAL A 15 -19.49 -6.72 -9.66
CA VAL A 15 -20.58 -7.52 -10.24
C VAL A 15 -20.74 -7.21 -11.73
N PHE A 16 -20.70 -5.94 -12.12
CA PHE A 16 -20.77 -5.53 -13.53
C PHE A 16 -19.61 -6.09 -14.36
N LEU A 17 -18.39 -6.08 -13.82
CA LEU A 17 -17.23 -6.70 -14.47
C LEU A 17 -17.41 -8.21 -14.64
N LEU A 18 -17.91 -8.90 -13.60
CA LEU A 18 -18.15 -10.35 -13.68
C LEU A 18 -19.26 -10.70 -14.69
N TYR A 19 -20.31 -9.88 -14.79
CA TYR A 19 -21.36 -10.09 -15.80
C TYR A 19 -20.85 -9.95 -17.24
N GLN A 20 -19.76 -9.21 -17.48
CA GLN A 20 -19.19 -9.08 -18.82
C GLN A 20 -18.29 -10.25 -19.22
N VAL A 21 -17.94 -11.16 -18.31
CA VAL A 21 -17.06 -12.30 -18.61
C VAL A 21 -17.88 -13.47 -19.15
N PRO A 22 -17.60 -13.98 -20.36
CA PRO A 22 -18.23 -15.18 -20.90
C PRO A 22 -18.03 -16.42 -20.02
N ALA A 23 -19.05 -17.28 -19.93
CA ALA A 23 -18.99 -18.55 -19.18
C ALA A 23 -17.83 -19.47 -19.63
N GLU A 24 -17.38 -19.33 -20.88
CA GLU A 24 -16.30 -20.11 -21.47
C GLU A 24 -14.92 -19.74 -20.89
N ASP A 25 -14.69 -18.46 -20.61
CA ASP A 25 -13.43 -17.98 -20.01
C ASP A 25 -13.26 -18.47 -18.58
N TYR A 26 -14.36 -18.61 -17.82
CA TYR A 26 -14.33 -19.21 -16.48
C TYR A 26 -13.89 -20.68 -16.52
N LYS A 27 -14.39 -21.45 -17.49
CA LYS A 27 -14.00 -22.86 -17.66
C LYS A 27 -12.54 -22.98 -18.07
N ALA A 28 -12.10 -22.12 -19.00
CA ALA A 28 -10.71 -22.04 -19.44
C ALA A 28 -9.76 -21.66 -18.29
N PHE A 29 -10.16 -20.76 -17.39
CA PHE A 29 -9.36 -20.37 -16.22
C PHE A 29 -9.18 -21.52 -15.22
N VAL A 30 -10.23 -22.32 -14.99
CA VAL A 30 -10.17 -23.48 -14.07
C VAL A 30 -9.38 -24.65 -14.65
N SER A 31 -9.46 -24.86 -15.97
CA SER A 31 -8.77 -25.96 -16.65
C SER A 31 -7.29 -25.71 -16.93
N GLN A 32 -6.82 -24.46 -16.79
CA GLN A 32 -5.42 -24.12 -17.03
C GLN A 32 -4.48 -24.73 -15.99
N PRO A 33 -3.30 -25.24 -16.40
CA PRO A 33 -2.32 -25.77 -15.47
C PRO A 33 -1.78 -24.64 -14.58
N LYS A 34 -2.08 -24.71 -13.28
CA LYS A 34 -1.61 -23.74 -12.30
C LYS A 34 -0.09 -23.87 -12.12
N ARG A 35 0.64 -22.82 -12.48
CA ARG A 35 2.10 -22.76 -12.30
C ARG A 35 2.43 -22.41 -10.86
N TRP A 36 2.34 -23.39 -9.96
CA TRP A 36 2.54 -23.24 -8.52
C TRP A 36 3.87 -22.56 -8.15
N GLY A 37 4.94 -22.78 -8.92
CA GLY A 37 6.22 -22.09 -8.69
C GLY A 37 6.13 -20.57 -8.81
N PHE A 38 5.39 -20.04 -9.78
CA PHE A 38 5.18 -18.60 -9.92
C PHE A 38 4.27 -18.04 -8.85
N LEU A 39 3.25 -18.81 -8.43
CA LEU A 39 2.37 -18.42 -7.33
C LEU A 39 3.14 -18.33 -6.01
N LEU A 40 4.03 -19.30 -5.75
CA LEU A 40 4.89 -19.30 -4.57
C LEU A 40 5.90 -18.16 -4.62
N ALA A 41 6.52 -17.91 -5.77
CA ALA A 41 7.42 -16.77 -5.97
C ALA A 41 6.68 -15.44 -5.70
N ALA A 42 5.49 -15.25 -6.27
CA ALA A 42 4.67 -14.07 -6.05
C ALA A 42 4.31 -13.89 -4.56
N GLN A 43 3.94 -14.98 -3.88
CA GLN A 43 3.64 -14.95 -2.45
C GLN A 43 4.87 -14.57 -1.61
N LEU A 44 6.04 -15.11 -1.92
CA LEU A 44 7.29 -14.76 -1.25
C LEU A 44 7.67 -13.29 -1.50
N THR A 45 7.56 -12.81 -2.73
CA THR A 45 7.81 -11.40 -3.06
C THR A 45 6.86 -10.48 -2.30
N ALA A 46 5.57 -10.81 -2.22
CA ALA A 46 4.60 -10.05 -1.46
C ALA A 46 4.93 -10.03 0.04
N LEU A 47 5.31 -11.18 0.61
CA LEU A 47 5.68 -11.30 2.02
C LEU A 47 6.92 -10.47 2.35
N VAL A 48 7.93 -10.49 1.49
CA VAL A 48 9.13 -9.66 1.63
C VAL A 48 8.76 -8.19 1.58
N ALA A 49 7.99 -7.76 0.59
CA ALA A 49 7.56 -6.36 0.46
C ALA A 49 6.80 -5.85 1.69
N ILE A 50 5.87 -6.66 2.21
CA ILE A 50 5.09 -6.33 3.42
C ILE A 50 6.02 -6.24 4.64
N SER A 51 6.93 -7.20 4.80
CA SER A 51 7.88 -7.22 5.93
C SER A 51 8.83 -6.03 5.89
N THR A 52 9.34 -5.66 4.71
CA THR A 52 10.17 -4.47 4.52
C THR A 52 9.42 -3.20 4.89
N SER A 53 8.12 -3.11 4.57
CA SER A 53 7.28 -1.97 5.00
C SER A 53 7.20 -1.85 6.53
N PHE A 54 7.16 -2.96 7.26
CA PHE A 54 7.13 -2.94 8.73
C PHE A 54 8.48 -2.58 9.33
N LEU A 55 9.57 -3.08 8.74
CA LEU A 55 10.93 -2.71 9.14
C LEU A 55 11.23 -1.23 8.86
N ARG A 56 10.70 -0.68 7.76
CA ARG A 56 10.76 0.76 7.48
C ARG A 56 10.08 1.57 8.58
N TRP A 57 8.87 1.19 8.96
CA TRP A 57 8.16 1.83 10.06
C TRP A 57 8.92 1.72 11.39
N PHE A 58 9.55 0.58 11.67
CA PHE A 58 10.42 0.41 12.84
C PHE A 58 11.56 1.45 12.89
N LEU A 59 12.23 1.70 11.77
CA LEU A 59 13.29 2.70 11.70
C LEU A 59 12.77 4.11 12.00
N LEU A 60 11.57 4.45 11.49
CA LEU A 60 10.91 5.72 11.79
C LEU A 60 10.58 5.84 13.28
N VAL A 61 9.99 4.81 13.89
CA VAL A 61 9.66 4.81 15.33
C VAL A 61 10.91 4.96 16.20
N ARG A 62 12.02 4.29 15.83
CA ARG A 62 13.31 4.46 16.52
C ARG A 62 13.88 5.86 16.38
N ALA A 63 13.68 6.53 15.24
CA ALA A 63 14.11 7.92 15.04
C ALA A 63 13.40 8.90 16.00
N PHE A 64 12.17 8.59 16.42
CA PHE A 64 11.45 9.34 17.47
C PHE A 64 11.90 9.01 18.91
N GLY A 65 12.94 8.18 19.08
CA GLY A 65 13.48 7.83 20.40
C GLY A 65 12.61 6.84 21.20
N ILE A 66 11.66 6.17 20.53
CA ILE A 66 10.82 5.17 21.18
C ILE A 66 11.56 3.83 21.17
N PRO A 67 11.79 3.19 22.33
CA PRO A 67 12.36 1.84 22.38
C PRO A 67 11.34 0.88 21.78
N PHE A 68 11.69 0.34 20.61
CA PHE A 68 10.86 -0.56 19.83
C PHE A 68 11.81 -1.58 19.21
N THR A 69 11.39 -2.84 19.11
CA THR A 69 12.18 -3.93 18.53
C THR A 69 11.65 -4.34 17.15
N PRO A 70 12.49 -4.94 16.27
CA PRO A 70 12.03 -5.40 14.96
C PRO A 70 10.94 -6.47 15.05
N ALA A 71 10.99 -7.33 16.08
CA ALA A 71 9.99 -8.38 16.30
C ALA A 71 8.62 -7.78 16.66
N GLU A 72 8.58 -6.74 17.49
CA GLU A 72 7.35 -6.00 17.79
C GLU A 72 6.81 -5.30 16.56
N ALA A 73 7.68 -4.72 15.73
CA ALA A 73 7.29 -4.08 14.48
C ALA A 73 6.65 -5.05 13.50
N LEU A 74 7.21 -6.26 13.35
CA LEU A 74 6.63 -7.32 12.52
C LEU A 74 5.29 -7.80 13.11
N ARG A 75 5.24 -8.11 14.41
CA ARG A 75 4.02 -8.59 15.07
C ARG A 75 2.86 -7.58 14.96
N LEU A 76 3.11 -6.32 15.29
CA LEU A 76 2.14 -5.24 15.19
C LEU A 76 1.85 -4.87 13.73
N GLY A 77 2.84 -4.99 12.86
CA GLY A 77 2.73 -4.86 11.42
C GLY A 77 1.71 -5.81 10.83
N PHE A 78 1.88 -7.11 11.07
CA PHE A 78 0.97 -8.15 10.58
C PHE A 78 -0.42 -8.05 11.20
N LEU A 79 -0.53 -7.73 12.48
CA LEU A 79 -1.83 -7.54 13.13
C LEU A 79 -2.60 -6.35 12.53
N GLY A 80 -1.92 -5.21 12.33
CA GLY A 80 -2.49 -4.06 11.65
C GLY A 80 -2.85 -4.36 10.20
N TYR A 81 -2.01 -5.14 9.50
CA TYR A 81 -2.26 -5.56 8.12
C TYR A 81 -3.51 -6.45 8.01
N LEU A 82 -3.70 -7.40 8.93
CA LEU A 82 -4.92 -8.22 9.03
C LEU A 82 -6.16 -7.34 9.26
N LEU A 83 -6.06 -6.38 10.19
CA LEU A 83 -7.17 -5.47 10.51
C LEU A 83 -7.54 -4.52 9.38
N ASN A 84 -6.62 -4.24 8.44
CA ASN A 84 -6.98 -3.51 7.22
C ASN A 84 -7.92 -4.30 6.31
N PHE A 85 -7.93 -5.64 6.35
CA PHE A 85 -8.90 -6.45 5.59
C PHE A 85 -10.25 -6.57 6.30
N VAL A 86 -10.25 -6.56 7.63
CA VAL A 86 -11.46 -6.72 8.45
C VAL A 86 -12.19 -5.39 8.66
N SER A 87 -11.45 -4.28 8.76
CA SER A 87 -12.07 -2.96 8.89
C SER A 87 -12.64 -2.48 7.57
N PHE A 88 -13.89 -1.99 7.59
CA PHE A 88 -14.57 -1.37 6.47
C PHE A 88 -13.95 0.01 6.11
N GLY A 89 -12.71 -0.02 5.63
CA GLY A 89 -11.93 1.15 5.19
C GLY A 89 -10.45 1.00 5.57
N SER A 90 -9.54 1.54 4.73
CA SER A 90 -8.08 1.48 4.91
C SER A 90 -7.54 2.21 6.15
N VAL A 91 -8.43 2.64 7.04
CA VAL A 91 -8.14 3.41 8.26
C VAL A 91 -7.98 2.48 9.47
N GLY A 92 -8.60 1.31 9.46
CA GLY A 92 -8.68 0.46 10.66
C GLY A 92 -7.36 -0.16 11.12
N GLY A 93 -6.49 -0.59 10.20
CA GLY A 93 -5.19 -1.16 10.55
C GLY A 93 -4.19 -0.13 11.09
N ASP A 94 -4.22 1.08 10.53
CA ASP A 94 -3.37 2.20 10.97
C ASP A 94 -3.86 2.80 12.28
N LEU A 95 -5.18 2.88 12.46
CA LEU A 95 -5.81 3.27 13.71
C LEU A 95 -5.48 2.29 14.84
N PHE A 96 -5.39 0.98 14.56
CA PHE A 96 -5.02 -0.01 15.56
C PHE A 96 -3.54 0.09 15.98
N LYS A 97 -2.62 0.35 15.04
CA LYS A 97 -1.21 0.64 15.38
C LYS A 97 -1.09 1.89 16.25
N ALA A 98 -1.81 2.95 15.89
CA ALA A 98 -1.88 4.17 16.69
C ALA A 98 -2.46 3.91 18.09
N ILE A 99 -3.55 3.15 18.20
CA ILE A 99 -4.20 2.82 19.48
C ILE A 99 -3.29 1.96 20.35
N LEU A 100 -2.61 0.95 19.81
CA LEU A 100 -1.77 0.05 20.62
C LEU A 100 -0.53 0.75 21.17
N VAL A 101 0.17 1.53 20.34
CA VAL A 101 1.31 2.33 20.81
C VAL A 101 0.84 3.43 21.78
N ALA A 102 -0.35 4.00 21.55
CA ALA A 102 -0.97 4.96 22.47
C ALA A 102 -1.43 4.36 23.80
N ARG A 103 -1.63 3.04 23.86
CA ARG A 103 -2.00 2.31 25.07
C ARG A 103 -0.78 1.99 25.93
N ASP A 104 0.34 1.61 25.32
CA ASP A 104 1.57 1.28 26.05
C ASP A 104 2.32 2.52 26.58
N LYS A 105 2.21 3.69 25.91
CA LYS A 105 2.84 4.94 26.37
C LYS A 105 1.92 6.18 26.19
N PRO A 106 1.02 6.45 27.15
CA PRO A 106 0.04 7.55 27.04
C PRO A 106 0.66 8.95 26.91
N ALA A 107 1.93 9.16 27.31
CA ALA A 107 2.62 10.44 27.20
C ALA A 107 3.14 10.77 25.78
N ARG A 108 3.21 9.80 24.85
CA ARG A 108 3.81 9.96 23.51
C ARG A 108 2.87 9.59 22.36
N ARG A 109 1.56 9.63 22.61
CA ARG A 109 0.50 9.33 21.62
C ARG A 109 0.62 10.13 20.31
N PRO A 110 0.94 11.44 20.32
CA PRO A 110 1.05 12.22 19.09
C PRO A 110 2.19 11.75 18.19
N GLU A 111 3.33 11.41 18.80
CA GLU A 111 4.54 10.92 18.10
C GLU A 111 4.28 9.57 17.42
N ALA A 112 3.54 8.69 18.10
CA ALA A 112 3.14 7.40 17.55
C ALA A 112 2.23 7.52 16.33
N VAL A 113 1.20 8.37 16.40
CA VAL A 113 0.29 8.65 15.29
C VAL A 113 1.04 9.30 14.13
N ALA A 114 1.90 10.27 14.43
CA ALA A 114 2.74 10.95 13.43
C ALA A 114 3.65 9.97 12.69
N SER A 115 4.22 8.97 13.38
CA SER A 115 5.07 7.96 12.74
C SER A 115 4.35 7.12 11.68
N VAL A 116 3.06 6.83 11.89
CA VAL A 116 2.24 6.05 10.94
C VAL A 116 1.87 6.91 9.73
N LEU A 117 1.45 8.15 9.96
CA LEU A 117 1.17 9.10 8.87
C LEU A 117 2.42 9.38 8.03
N LEU A 118 3.58 9.52 8.68
CA LEU A 118 4.86 9.72 8.01
C LEU A 118 5.27 8.48 7.20
N ASP A 119 5.08 7.27 7.72
CA ASP A 119 5.31 6.03 6.95
C ASP A 119 4.43 5.98 5.69
N ARG A 120 3.17 6.39 5.79
CA ARG A 120 2.26 6.49 4.64
C ARG A 120 2.71 7.54 3.63
N ALA A 121 3.10 8.73 4.08
CA ALA A 121 3.60 9.79 3.22
C ALA A 121 4.87 9.35 2.48
N ILE A 122 5.84 8.76 3.18
CA ILE A 122 7.08 8.25 2.59
C ILE A 122 6.78 7.11 1.59
N GLY A 123 5.84 6.22 1.92
CA GLY A 123 5.39 5.18 1.01
C GLY A 123 4.80 5.72 -0.29
N LEU A 124 3.92 6.72 -0.20
CA LEU A 124 3.31 7.37 -1.36
C LEU A 124 4.35 8.14 -2.19
N LEU A 125 5.25 8.88 -1.55
CA LEU A 125 6.35 9.56 -2.23
C LEU A 125 7.24 8.57 -2.97
N GLY A 126 7.59 7.44 -2.36
CA GLY A 126 8.35 6.37 -3.01
C GLY A 126 7.63 5.82 -4.26
N LEU A 127 6.31 5.64 -4.19
CA LEU A 127 5.51 5.20 -5.35
C LEU A 127 5.45 6.27 -6.45
N ILE A 128 5.33 7.55 -6.10
CA ILE A 128 5.34 8.66 -7.06
C ILE A 128 6.70 8.73 -7.76
N ILE A 129 7.80 8.62 -7.02
CA ILE A 129 9.16 8.60 -7.58
C ILE A 129 9.35 7.39 -8.50
N LEU A 130 8.92 6.20 -8.07
CA LEU A 130 9.02 4.98 -8.87
C LEU A 130 8.21 5.10 -10.18
N ALA A 131 6.98 5.61 -10.11
CA ALA A 131 6.15 5.85 -11.27
C ALA A 131 6.80 6.85 -12.24
N TRP A 132 7.39 7.92 -11.70
CA TRP A 132 8.12 8.91 -12.49
C TRP A 132 9.35 8.30 -13.20
N VAL A 133 10.18 7.54 -12.48
CA VAL A 133 11.35 6.86 -13.05
C VAL A 133 10.92 5.88 -14.14
N SER A 134 9.88 5.09 -13.90
CA SER A 134 9.35 4.14 -14.88
C SER A 134 8.86 4.83 -16.16
N LEU A 135 8.32 6.04 -16.03
CA LEU A 135 7.84 6.84 -17.15
C LEU A 135 8.98 7.56 -17.87
N ALA A 136 10.04 7.92 -17.15
CA ALA A 136 11.24 8.54 -17.71
C ALA A 136 12.06 7.54 -18.55
N THR A 137 12.04 6.26 -18.20
CA THR A 137 12.71 5.18 -18.94
C THR A 137 11.85 4.55 -20.04
N ALA A 138 10.56 4.94 -20.14
CA ALA A 138 9.66 4.43 -21.17
C ALA A 138 10.03 4.99 -22.56
N PRO A 139 10.08 4.15 -23.61
CA PRO A 139 10.42 4.59 -24.96
C PRO A 139 9.38 5.57 -25.52
N ALA A 140 9.88 6.69 -26.05
CA ALA A 140 9.12 7.89 -26.43
C ALA A 140 8.03 7.67 -27.50
N GLY A 141 8.00 6.53 -28.19
CA GLY A 141 7.03 6.21 -29.23
C GLY A 141 5.66 5.72 -28.76
N SER A 142 5.43 5.59 -27.43
CA SER A 142 4.22 4.95 -26.86
C SER A 142 3.38 5.84 -25.93
N LEU A 143 3.74 7.12 -25.79
CA LEU A 143 3.18 8.00 -24.76
C LEU A 143 2.14 8.98 -25.34
N SER A 144 0.89 8.84 -24.91
CA SER A 144 -0.16 9.84 -25.14
C SER A 144 0.19 11.17 -24.44
N SER A 145 -0.31 12.30 -24.95
CA SER A 145 -0.06 13.66 -24.43
C SER A 145 -0.37 13.82 -22.92
N LEU A 146 -1.28 13.00 -22.40
CA LEU A 146 -1.64 12.95 -20.98
C LEU A 146 -0.54 12.29 -20.11
N LEU A 147 0.14 11.26 -20.61
CA LEU A 147 1.26 10.63 -19.90
C LEU A 147 2.50 11.55 -19.89
N ALA A 148 2.71 12.34 -20.95
CA ALA A 148 3.76 13.36 -20.96
C ALA A 148 3.53 14.47 -19.91
N ALA A 149 2.27 14.87 -19.69
CA ALA A 149 1.91 15.85 -18.64
C ALA A 149 2.06 15.29 -17.21
N ILE A 150 1.76 13.99 -17.01
CA ILE A 150 2.02 13.30 -15.73
C ILE A 150 3.52 13.19 -15.45
N ARG A 151 4.35 12.99 -16.49
CA ARG A 151 5.81 12.96 -16.37
C ARG A 151 6.41 14.25 -15.82
N SER A 152 5.91 15.41 -16.25
CA SER A 152 6.44 16.70 -15.80
C SER A 152 6.00 17.04 -14.37
N THR A 153 4.74 16.80 -14.02
CA THR A 153 4.21 17.07 -12.67
C THR A 153 4.79 16.13 -11.61
N ALA A 154 4.93 14.84 -11.91
CA ALA A 154 5.57 13.89 -10.98
C ALA A 154 7.07 14.16 -10.79
N GLY A 155 7.75 14.69 -11.83
CA GLY A 155 9.17 15.06 -11.75
C GLY A 155 9.43 16.28 -10.87
N VAL A 156 8.56 17.29 -10.93
CA VAL A 156 8.65 18.48 -10.06
C VAL A 156 8.43 18.11 -8.60
N LEU A 157 7.47 17.23 -8.31
CA LEU A 157 7.23 16.73 -6.95
C LEU A 157 8.42 15.90 -6.43
N ALA A 158 8.97 15.00 -7.25
CA ALA A 158 10.11 14.16 -6.88
C ALA A 158 11.38 14.98 -6.63
N LEU A 159 11.72 15.93 -7.52
CA LEU A 159 12.88 16.80 -7.38
C LEU A 159 12.74 17.76 -6.18
N GLY A 160 11.54 18.31 -5.96
CA GLY A 160 11.24 19.15 -4.80
C GLY A 160 11.37 18.40 -3.46
N SER A 161 11.07 17.11 -3.42
CA SER A 161 11.20 16.29 -2.20
C SER A 161 12.64 15.81 -1.89
N ILE A 162 13.56 15.85 -2.85
CA ILE A 162 14.98 15.49 -2.65
C ILE A 162 15.82 16.73 -2.26
N SER A 163 15.31 17.94 -2.54
CA SER A 163 16.00 19.22 -2.34
C SER A 163 15.56 20.00 -1.09
N ALA A 164 14.66 19.44 -0.28
CA ALA A 164 14.20 19.97 1.01
C ALA A 164 14.65 19.06 2.16
#